data_AF-A0A358IE32-F1
#
_entry.id   AF-A0A358IE32-F1
#
_cell.length_a   1.000
_cell.length_b   1.000
_cell.length_c   1.000
_cell.angle_alpha   90.00
_cell.angle_beta   90.00
_cell.angle_gamma   90.00
#
_symmetry.space_group_name_H-M   'P 1'
#
loop_
_entity.id
_entity.type
_entity.pdbx_description
1 polymer ?
#
loop_
_entity_poly.entity_id
_entity_poly.type
_entity_poly.pdbx_seq_one_letter_code
_entity_poly.pdbx_strand_id
1 'polypeptide(L)'
;MQVRFTLSVMLLCAWTLIASPFSLNAQSTGPTHAGYDPNATTGGHYHEGELGEKLLILESALKCNCGCGLDVHSCQFQMQCGTSPVWSERIREALEAGQEVEVIQASFVADYGTEVLMLPPAEGF
;
A
#
# COMPACT_ATOMS: atom_id res chain seq x y z
N MET A 1 38.92 -65.54 -15.13
CA MET A 1 37.45 -65.64 -14.95
C MET A 1 37.02 -64.46 -14.08
N GLN A 2 36.07 -63.69 -14.58
CA GLN A 2 35.61 -62.38 -14.08
C GLN A 2 35.15 -62.41 -12.61
N VAL A 3 35.60 -61.45 -11.78
CA VAL A 3 34.91 -61.12 -10.51
C VAL A 3 34.81 -59.60 -10.35
N ARG A 4 33.60 -59.15 -10.66
CA ARG A 4 32.89 -57.90 -10.35
C ARG A 4 33.49 -57.08 -9.19
N PHE A 5 33.94 -55.86 -9.49
CA PHE A 5 34.05 -54.78 -8.49
C PHE A 5 32.86 -53.84 -8.63
N THR A 6 32.22 -53.63 -7.49
CA THR A 6 30.93 -53.02 -7.25
C THR A 6 30.88 -51.55 -7.61
N LEU A 7 29.89 -51.23 -8.43
CA LEU A 7 29.27 -49.92 -8.59
C LEU A 7 28.75 -49.46 -7.22
N SER A 8 29.34 -48.45 -6.61
CA SER A 8 28.73 -47.70 -5.50
C SER A 8 29.15 -46.26 -5.63
N VAL A 9 28.42 -45.62 -6.53
CA VAL A 9 28.47 -44.21 -6.88
C VAL A 9 28.17 -43.40 -5.61
N MET A 10 29.18 -42.63 -5.21
CA MET A 10 29.06 -41.47 -4.32
C MET A 10 27.95 -40.54 -4.83
N LEU A 11 26.76 -40.54 -4.20
CA LEU A 11 25.71 -39.57 -4.53
C LEU A 11 24.62 -39.49 -3.45
N LEU A 12 24.99 -39.21 -2.20
CA LEU A 12 24.02 -38.94 -1.13
C LEU A 12 24.55 -37.89 -0.12
N CYS A 13 24.81 -36.67 -0.58
CA CYS A 13 24.96 -35.49 0.30
C CYS A 13 24.16 -34.29 -0.23
N ALA A 14 23.03 -34.56 -0.89
CA ALA A 14 22.13 -33.54 -1.37
C ALA A 14 20.85 -33.57 -0.53
N TRP A 15 20.63 -32.44 0.17
CA TRP A 15 19.33 -31.94 0.62
C TRP A 15 18.86 -32.40 2.00
N THR A 16 19.54 -31.91 3.02
CA THR A 16 18.91 -31.60 4.31
C THR A 16 19.03 -30.10 4.57
N LEU A 17 18.34 -29.29 3.76
CA LEU A 17 17.98 -27.91 4.13
C LEU A 17 16.48 -27.90 4.37
N ILE A 18 16.15 -28.33 5.58
CA ILE A 18 15.08 -27.79 6.44
C ILE A 18 14.00 -27.05 5.66
N ALA A 19 12.92 -27.76 5.34
CA ALA A 19 11.64 -27.13 5.06
C ALA A 19 11.17 -26.47 6.37
N SER A 20 11.69 -25.28 6.67
CA SER A 20 11.06 -24.41 7.64
C SER A 20 9.65 -24.15 7.08
N PRO A 21 8.57 -24.41 7.83
CA PRO A 21 7.33 -23.75 7.50
C PRO A 21 7.66 -22.27 7.67
N PHE A 22 7.84 -21.54 6.57
CA PHE A 22 7.70 -20.09 6.63
C PHE A 22 6.35 -19.87 7.28
N SER A 23 6.37 -19.49 8.55
CA SER A 23 5.16 -19.27 9.29
C SER A 23 4.46 -18.14 8.57
N LEU A 24 3.27 -18.39 8.04
CA LEU A 24 2.37 -17.34 7.52
C LEU A 24 2.08 -16.25 8.58
N ASN A 25 2.49 -16.47 9.84
CA ASN A 25 2.47 -15.52 10.94
C ASN A 25 3.64 -14.50 10.94
N ALA A 26 4.41 -14.35 9.85
CA ALA A 26 5.38 -13.25 9.73
C ALA A 26 4.73 -11.90 9.35
N GLN A 27 3.40 -11.83 9.28
CA GLN A 27 2.69 -10.57 9.20
C GLN A 27 2.63 -9.93 10.59
N SER A 28 2.87 -8.62 10.64
CA SER A 28 2.78 -7.82 11.87
C SER A 28 1.48 -8.12 12.61
N THR A 29 1.57 -8.61 13.86
CA THR A 29 0.43 -8.84 14.76
C THR A 29 0.00 -7.56 15.47
N GLY A 30 0.23 -6.41 14.84
CA GLY A 30 -0.15 -5.11 15.37
C GLY A 30 -1.67 -5.03 15.65
N PRO A 31 -2.12 -4.08 16.47
CA PRO A 31 -3.55 -3.93 16.77
C PRO A 31 -4.34 -3.79 15.48
N THR A 32 -5.36 -4.63 15.29
CA THR A 32 -6.35 -4.44 14.24
C THR A 32 -7.06 -3.10 14.50
N HIS A 33 -7.02 -2.19 13.53
CA HIS A 33 -7.57 -0.84 13.66
C HIS A 33 -8.81 -0.69 12.77
N ALA A 34 -9.62 0.35 13.03
CA ALA A 34 -10.79 0.64 12.21
C ALA A 34 -10.37 0.87 10.75
N GLY A 35 -10.86 0.00 9.85
CA GLY A 35 -10.50 -0.01 8.43
C GLY A 35 -9.53 -1.13 8.01
N TYR A 36 -8.92 -1.84 8.96
CA TYR A 36 -8.11 -3.02 8.65
C TYR A 36 -9.00 -4.24 8.42
N ASP A 37 -9.15 -4.65 7.16
CA ASP A 37 -9.71 -5.94 6.78
C ASP A 37 -8.60 -6.82 6.18
N PRO A 38 -8.17 -7.91 6.84
CA PRO A 38 -7.14 -8.81 6.32
C PRO A 38 -7.58 -9.56 5.05
N ASN A 39 -8.87 -9.53 4.72
CA ASN A 39 -9.44 -10.09 3.49
C ASN A 39 -9.80 -9.02 2.46
N ALA A 40 -9.56 -7.73 2.74
CA ALA A 40 -9.72 -6.70 1.74
C ALA A 40 -8.83 -7.06 0.56
N THR A 41 -9.41 -7.12 -0.62
CA THR A 41 -8.63 -7.29 -1.84
C THR A 41 -7.66 -6.13 -1.91
N THR A 42 -6.36 -6.41 -1.93
CA THR A 42 -5.32 -5.40 -2.25
C THR A 42 -5.57 -4.73 -3.61
N GLY A 43 -6.48 -5.27 -4.41
CA GLY A 43 -6.96 -4.73 -5.68
C GLY A 43 -7.84 -3.47 -5.61
N GLY A 44 -7.74 -2.66 -4.56
CA GLY A 44 -8.26 -1.27 -4.57
C GLY A 44 -7.18 -0.23 -4.95
N HIS A 45 -5.90 -0.57 -4.74
CA HIS A 45 -4.77 0.33 -5.02
C HIS A 45 -4.16 0.02 -6.39
N TYR A 46 -4.93 0.28 -7.44
CA TYR A 46 -4.43 0.22 -8.80
C TYR A 46 -4.13 1.63 -9.29
N HIS A 47 -2.83 1.96 -9.39
CA HIS A 47 -2.35 3.13 -10.13
C HIS A 47 -2.07 2.75 -11.59
N GLU A 48 -2.99 2.01 -12.21
CA GLU A 48 -2.90 1.59 -13.61
C GLU A 48 -3.97 2.29 -14.44
N GLY A 49 -3.58 2.75 -15.64
CA GLY A 49 -4.44 3.50 -16.53
C GLY A 49 -4.74 4.91 -16.03
N GLU A 50 -5.54 5.66 -16.81
CA GLU A 50 -5.82 7.07 -16.55
C GLU A 50 -6.41 7.34 -15.16
N LEU A 51 -7.36 6.49 -14.71
CA LEU A 51 -7.99 6.64 -13.40
C LEU A 51 -6.99 6.41 -12.27
N GLY A 52 -6.15 5.37 -12.39
CA GLY A 52 -5.13 5.08 -11.41
C GLY A 52 -4.06 6.17 -11.32
N GLU A 53 -3.65 6.74 -12.45
CA GLU A 53 -2.72 7.88 -12.48
C GLU A 53 -3.32 9.11 -11.78
N LYS A 54 -4.59 9.44 -12.05
CA LYS A 54 -5.31 10.53 -11.39
C LYS A 54 -5.47 10.31 -9.88
N LEU A 55 -5.74 9.06 -9.47
CA LEU A 55 -5.82 8.69 -8.06
C LEU A 55 -4.47 8.94 -7.36
N LEU A 56 -3.36 8.45 -7.94
CA LEU A 56 -2.03 8.64 -7.36
C LEU A 56 -1.64 10.12 -7.23
N ILE A 57 -1.99 10.94 -8.23
CA ILE A 57 -1.76 12.39 -8.20
C ILE A 57 -2.43 13.01 -6.97
N LEU A 58 -3.70 12.68 -6.73
CA LEU A 58 -4.46 13.20 -5.60
C LEU A 58 -3.96 12.66 -4.26
N GLU A 59 -3.71 11.36 -4.16
CA GLU A 59 -3.23 10.73 -2.93
C GLU A 59 -1.85 11.28 -2.52
N SER A 60 -0.99 11.59 -3.49
CA SER A 60 0.35 12.16 -3.25
C SER A 60 0.32 13.67 -2.95
N ALA A 61 -0.71 14.39 -3.43
CA ALA A 61 -0.84 15.83 -3.25
C ALA A 61 -1.48 16.23 -1.90
N LEU A 62 -2.22 15.30 -1.29
CA LEU A 62 -2.98 15.53 -0.06
C LEU A 62 -2.25 14.97 1.15
N LYS A 63 -2.03 15.80 2.17
CA LYS A 63 -1.52 15.43 3.49
C LYS A 63 -2.62 14.74 4.29
N CYS A 64 -2.36 13.52 4.75
CA CYS A 64 -3.31 12.77 5.56
C CYS A 64 -3.52 13.45 6.93
N ASN A 65 -4.80 13.63 7.32
CA ASN A 65 -5.16 14.29 8.59
C ASN A 65 -5.06 13.37 9.84
N CYS A 66 -4.41 12.21 9.74
CA CYS A 66 -4.20 11.35 10.91
C CYS A 66 -3.06 11.83 11.84
N GLY A 67 -2.36 12.90 11.47
CA GLY A 67 -1.29 13.51 12.27
C GLY A 67 0.11 12.94 12.04
N CYS A 68 0.29 11.95 11.16
CA CYS A 68 1.61 11.37 10.88
C CYS A 68 2.50 12.21 9.94
N GLY A 69 1.91 13.21 9.26
CA GLY A 69 2.64 14.10 8.35
C GLY A 69 2.94 13.52 6.96
N LEU A 70 2.48 12.31 6.64
CA LEU A 70 2.59 11.71 5.31
C LEU A 70 1.44 12.12 4.39
N ASP A 71 1.68 12.04 3.09
CA ASP A 71 0.62 12.10 2.08
C ASP A 71 -0.33 10.89 2.19
N VAL A 72 -1.53 10.96 1.60
CA VAL A 72 -2.54 9.89 1.69
C VAL A 72 -2.00 8.56 1.19
N HIS A 73 -1.25 8.56 0.08
CA HIS A 73 -0.68 7.35 -0.52
C HIS A 73 0.34 6.69 0.43
N SER A 74 1.37 7.42 0.82
CA SER A 74 2.42 6.94 1.72
C SER A 74 1.87 6.54 3.09
N CYS A 75 0.92 7.31 3.62
CA CYS A 75 0.29 7.03 4.90
C CYS A 75 -0.36 5.64 4.92
N GLN A 76 -0.99 5.24 3.83
CA GLN A 76 -1.71 3.98 3.78
C GLN A 76 -0.83 2.75 3.98
N PHE A 77 0.38 2.78 3.42
CA PHE A 77 1.30 1.64 3.44
C PHE A 77 2.24 1.67 4.65
N GLN A 78 2.49 2.85 5.21
CA GLN A 78 3.43 3.02 6.31
C GLN A 78 2.75 3.08 7.67
N MET A 79 1.51 3.56 7.73
CA MET A 79 0.77 3.75 8.96
C MET A 79 -0.38 2.75 9.07
N GLN A 80 -0.89 2.59 10.29
CA GLN A 80 -2.04 1.75 10.60
C GLN A 80 -3.18 2.67 11.08
N CYS A 81 -3.62 3.58 10.20
CA CYS A 81 -4.64 4.58 10.50
C CYS A 81 -5.89 4.37 9.63
N GLY A 82 -7.06 4.73 10.16
CA GLY A 82 -8.32 4.62 9.42
C GLY A 82 -8.61 5.78 8.46
N THR A 83 -7.82 6.87 8.48
CA THR A 83 -8.10 8.09 7.70
C THR A 83 -7.74 7.95 6.23
N SER A 84 -6.49 7.55 5.94
CA SER A 84 -5.98 7.40 4.57
C SER A 84 -6.87 6.49 3.70
N PRO A 85 -7.24 5.25 4.10
CA PRO A 85 -8.07 4.39 3.24
C PRO A 85 -9.45 5.00 2.95
N VAL A 86 -10.06 5.72 3.90
CA VAL A 86 -11.35 6.41 3.68
C VAL A 86 -11.20 7.56 2.68
N TRP A 87 -10.07 8.28 2.72
CA TRP A 87 -9.81 9.37 1.79
C TRP A 87 -9.49 8.86 0.37
N SER A 88 -8.68 7.80 0.26
CA SER A 88 -8.44 7.11 -1.03
C SER A 88 -9.74 6.66 -1.67
N GLU A 89 -10.65 6.08 -0.89
CA GLU A 89 -11.96 5.66 -1.38
C GLU A 89 -12.80 6.83 -1.88
N ARG A 90 -12.88 7.92 -1.09
CA ARG A 90 -13.57 9.15 -1.50
C ARG A 90 -13.01 9.70 -2.82
N ILE A 91 -11.70 9.70 -2.99
CA ILE A 91 -11.04 10.20 -4.20
C ILE A 91 -11.40 9.30 -5.40
N ARG A 92 -11.31 7.98 -5.23
CA ARG A 92 -11.62 6.99 -6.26
C ARG A 92 -13.08 7.14 -6.72
N GLU A 93 -14.03 7.18 -5.79
CA GLU A 93 -15.46 7.36 -6.09
C GLU A 93 -15.73 8.66 -6.86
N ALA A 94 -15.06 9.76 -6.50
CA ALA A 94 -15.19 11.03 -7.19
C ALA A 94 -14.63 10.99 -8.63
N LEU A 95 -13.49 10.33 -8.84
CA LEU A 95 -12.90 10.13 -10.17
C LEU A 95 -13.80 9.24 -11.04
N GLU A 96 -14.37 8.17 -10.48
CA GLU A 96 -15.32 7.29 -11.17
C GLU A 96 -16.62 8.02 -11.55
N ALA A 97 -17.04 9.00 -10.74
CA ALA A 97 -18.13 9.90 -11.06
C ALA A 97 -17.78 10.95 -12.12
N GLY A 98 -16.55 10.97 -12.64
CA GLY A 98 -16.09 11.88 -13.68
C GLY A 98 -15.69 13.27 -13.18
N GLN A 99 -15.41 13.42 -11.88
CA GLN A 99 -14.89 14.68 -11.35
C GLN A 99 -13.41 14.86 -11.74
N GLU A 100 -13.04 16.09 -12.09
CA GLU A 100 -11.65 16.43 -12.40
C GLU A 100 -10.78 16.53 -11.13
N VAL A 101 -9.48 16.30 -11.29
CA VAL A 101 -8.49 16.28 -10.20
C VAL A 101 -8.54 17.57 -9.38
N GLU A 102 -8.59 18.72 -10.03
CA GLU A 102 -8.59 20.03 -9.37
C GLU A 102 -9.86 20.26 -8.55
N VAL A 103 -11.01 19.75 -9.01
CA VAL A 103 -12.28 19.83 -8.29
C VAL A 103 -12.23 18.97 -7.03
N ILE A 104 -11.69 17.76 -7.14
CA ILE A 104 -11.53 16.87 -5.99
C ILE A 104 -10.58 17.49 -4.98
N GLN A 105 -9.40 17.94 -5.40
CA GLN A 105 -8.42 18.59 -4.52
C GLN A 105 -9.00 19.84 -3.84
N ALA A 106 -9.71 20.70 -4.59
CA ALA A 106 -10.37 21.87 -4.04
C ALA A 106 -11.43 21.50 -2.98
N SER A 107 -12.12 20.36 -3.12
CA SER A 107 -13.06 19.89 -2.10
C SER A 107 -12.36 19.55 -0.77
N PHE A 108 -11.15 18.97 -0.82
CA PHE A 108 -10.36 18.72 0.38
C PHE A 108 -9.88 20.03 1.01
N VAL A 109 -9.45 21.00 0.19
CA VAL A 109 -9.07 22.34 0.69
C VAL A 109 -10.26 23.05 1.33
N ALA A 110 -11.47 22.91 0.77
CA ALA A 110 -12.68 23.48 1.36
C ALA A 110 -13.03 22.85 2.71
N ASP A 111 -12.81 21.54 2.87
CA ASP A 111 -13.11 20.81 4.11
C ASP A 111 -12.05 20.99 5.20
N TYR A 112 -10.78 21.12 4.81
CA TYR A 112 -9.63 20.99 5.72
C TYR A 112 -8.61 22.13 5.64
N GLY A 113 -8.87 23.18 4.86
CA GLY A 113 -7.94 24.30 4.67
C GLY A 113 -6.76 23.97 3.73
N THR A 114 -5.90 24.95 3.47
CA THR A 114 -4.74 24.81 2.57
C THR A 114 -3.67 23.89 3.15
N GLU A 115 -3.63 23.72 4.47
CA GLU A 115 -2.73 22.82 5.17
C GLU A 115 -2.92 21.34 4.80
N VAL A 116 -4.07 20.97 4.22
CA VAL A 116 -4.31 19.63 3.68
C VAL A 116 -3.44 19.34 2.46
N LEU A 117 -2.83 20.35 1.85
CA LEU A 117 -1.91 20.17 0.74
C LEU A 117 -0.54 19.77 1.27
N MET A 118 0.14 18.84 0.59
CA MET A 118 1.55 18.54 0.87
C MET A 118 2.45 19.76 0.60
N LEU A 119 2.06 20.60 -0.37
CA LEU A 119 2.71 21.86 -0.68
C LEU A 119 1.67 22.99 -0.59
N PRO A 120 1.39 23.51 0.61
CA PRO A 120 0.48 24.64 0.77
C PRO A 120 1.09 25.91 0.13
N PRO A 121 0.27 26.81 -0.45
CA PRO A 121 0.74 28.11 -0.90
C PRO A 121 1.41 28.89 0.23
N ALA A 122 2.47 29.64 -0.08
CA ALA A 122 3.12 30.51 0.90
C ALA A 122 2.15 31.60 1.39
N GLU A 123 2.06 31.78 2.70
CA GLU A 123 1.31 32.88 3.32
C GLU A 123 2.26 33.96 3.82
N GLY A 124 2.10 35.19 3.32
CA GLY A 124 2.84 36.37 3.78
C GLY A 124 4.33 36.39 3.39
N PHE A 125 4.72 37.39 2.60
CA PHE A 125 6.12 37.78 2.38
C PHE A 125 6.40 39.12 3.05
#